data_AF-A0A7C1KZK7-F1
#
_entry.id   AF-A0A7C1KZK7-F1
#
_cell.length_a   1.000
_cell.length_b   1.000
_cell.length_c   1.000
_cell.angle_alpha   90.00
_cell.angle_beta   90.00
_cell.angle_gamma   90.00
#
_symmetry.space_group_name_H-M   'P 1'
#
loop_
_entity.id
_entity.type
_entity.pdbx_description
1 polymer ?
#
loop_
_entity_poly.entity_id
_entity_poly.type
_entity_poly.pdbx_seq_one_letter_code
_entity_poly.pdbx_strand_id
1 'polypeptide(L)' 'MIKDFDFFLPVKIIFGAGKFNQAGKEAANLGKKALIVTGRRSAEKNGLLSRLTAQLK' A
#
# COMPACT_ATOMS: atom_id res chain seq x y z
N MET A 1 -12.91 -3.25 -34.27
CA MET A 1 -13.99 -2.44 -33.66
C MET A 1 -13.91 -2.62 -32.16
N ILE A 2 -13.74 -1.54 -31.40
CA ILE A 2 -13.87 -1.60 -29.93
C ILE A 2 -15.36 -1.73 -29.63
N LYS A 3 -15.72 -2.68 -28.77
CA LYS A 3 -17.09 -2.92 -28.31
C LYS A 3 -17.36 -2.11 -27.04
N ASP A 4 -18.63 -1.83 -26.78
CA ASP A 4 -19.06 -1.17 -25.55
C ASP A 4 -18.71 -2.04 -24.34
N PHE A 5 -18.19 -1.39 -23.29
CA PHE A 5 -17.88 -2.03 -22.01
C PHE A 5 -18.00 -1.02 -20.87
N ASP A 6 -18.36 -1.53 -19.70
CA ASP A 6 -18.30 -0.77 -18.45
C ASP A 6 -16.94 -0.97 -17.78
N PHE A 7 -16.37 0.13 -17.28
CA PHE A 7 -15.10 0.12 -16.57
C PHE A 7 -15.25 0.69 -15.17
N PHE A 8 -14.96 -0.13 -14.17
CA PHE A 8 -14.97 0.28 -12.77
C PHE A 8 -13.61 0.06 -12.14
N LEU A 9 -12.97 1.15 -11.70
CA LEU A 9 -11.68 1.14 -11.03
C LEU A 9 -11.75 1.96 -9.72
N PRO A 10 -12.22 1.38 -8.60
CA PRO A 10 -12.35 2.08 -7.33
C PRO A 10 -11.01 2.25 -6.58
N VAL A 11 -9.91 1.75 -7.15
CA VAL A 11 -8.61 1.71 -6.50
C VAL A 11 -8.04 3.13 -6.37
N LYS A 12 -7.75 3.55 -5.14
CA LYS A 12 -7.02 4.80 -4.87
C LYS A 12 -5.53 4.60 -5.15
N ILE A 13 -5.04 5.19 -6.24
CA ILE A 13 -3.61 5.17 -6.59
C ILE A 13 -2.91 6.35 -5.92
N ILE A 14 -1.91 6.06 -5.08
CA ILE A 14 -1.06 7.06 -4.44
C ILE A 14 0.34 6.97 -5.05
N PHE A 15 0.66 7.88 -5.97
CA PHE A 15 1.87 7.82 -6.79
C PHE A 15 2.82 9.00 -6.54
N GLY A 16 4.11 8.75 -6.69
CA GLY A 16 5.20 9.73 -6.60
C GLY A 16 6.25 9.38 -5.55
N ALA A 17 7.40 10.06 -5.64
CA ALA A 17 8.48 9.91 -4.68
C ALA A 17 8.00 10.24 -3.25
N GLY A 18 8.39 9.42 -2.28
CA GLY A 18 8.06 9.63 -0.87
C GLY A 18 6.63 9.26 -0.43
N LYS A 19 5.72 8.88 -1.35
CA LYS A 19 4.32 8.55 -1.01
C LYS A 19 4.16 7.34 -0.09
N PHE A 20 5.15 6.45 -0.03
CA PHE A 20 5.19 5.35 0.93
C PHE A 20 5.09 5.81 2.40
N ASN A 21 5.43 7.06 2.71
CA ASN A 21 5.25 7.63 4.05
C ASN A 21 3.79 7.80 4.47
N GLN A 22 2.84 7.68 3.54
CA GLN A 22 1.42 7.81 3.82
C GLN A 22 0.78 6.45 4.13
N ALA A 23 1.52 5.34 3.97
CA ALA A 23 0.98 3.98 4.07
C ALA A 23 0.31 3.70 5.42
N GLY A 24 0.90 4.13 6.54
CA GLY A 24 0.27 3.98 7.86
C GLY A 24 -1.04 4.77 8.01
N LYS A 25 -1.08 6.01 7.52
CA LYS A 25 -2.30 6.83 7.52
C LYS A 25 -3.42 6.18 6.70
N GLU A 26 -3.08 5.66 5.52
CA GLU A 26 -4.05 4.98 4.67
C GLU A 26 -4.54 3.67 5.29
N ALA A 27 -3.66 2.91 5.94
CA ALA A 27 -4.04 1.70 6.67
C ALA A 27 -4.96 2.01 7.87
N ALA A 28 -4.71 3.10 8.60
CA ALA A 28 -5.53 3.51 9.75
C ALA A 28 -6.97 3.85 9.37
N ASN A 29 -7.21 4.32 8.14
CA ASN A 29 -8.56 4.57 7.61
C ASN A 29 -9.35 3.27 7.37
N LEU A 30 -8.67 2.11 7.30
CA LEU A 30 -9.29 0.80 7.07
C LEU A 30 -9.57 0.04 8.37
N GLY A 31 -8.86 0.36 9.46
CA GLY A 31 -9.04 -0.29 10.75
C GLY A 31 -7.89 -0.09 11.71
N LYS A 32 -7.93 -0.80 12.85
CA LYS A 32 -6.96 -0.66 13.95
C LYS A 32 -5.86 -1.73 13.96
N LYS A 33 -6.00 -2.78 13.14
CA LYS A 33 -5.06 -3.91 13.09
C LYS A 33 -4.80 -4.29 11.65
N ALA A 34 -3.52 -4.39 11.29
CA ALA A 34 -3.07 -4.78 9.96
C ALA A 34 -2.19 -6.04 10.04
N LEU A 35 -2.26 -6.87 8.99
CA LEU A 35 -1.33 -7.97 8.76
C LEU A 35 -0.44 -7.60 7.56
N ILE A 36 0.88 -7.58 7.77
CA ILE A 36 1.84 -7.31 6.69
C ILE A 36 2.17 -8.63 5.98
N VAL A 37 1.90 -8.69 4.67
CA VAL A 37 2.24 -9.83 3.82
C VAL A 37 3.35 -9.43 2.87
N THR A 38 4.48 -10.15 2.89
CA THR A 38 5.65 -9.89 2.05
C THR A 38 6.34 -11.21 1.67
N GLY A 39 7.14 -11.19 0.60
CA GLY A 39 8.08 -12.27 0.28
C GLY A 39 9.27 -12.32 1.26
N ARG A 40 10.16 -13.31 1.04
CA ARG A 40 11.15 -13.76 2.05
C ARG A 40 12.13 -12.71 2.55
N ARG A 41 12.69 -11.85 1.68
CA ARG A 41 13.79 -10.91 2.07
C ARG A 41 13.75 -9.53 1.42
N SER A 42 12.97 -9.32 0.36
CA SER A 42 13.06 -8.08 -0.44
C SER A 42 12.65 -6.83 0.36
N ALA A 43 11.48 -6.86 1.02
CA ALA A 43 10.99 -5.73 1.80
C ALA A 43 11.86 -5.44 3.03
N GLU A 44 12.48 -6.47 3.61
CA GLU A 44 13.42 -6.35 4.72
C GLU A 44 14.73 -5.70 4.27
N LYS A 45 15.39 -6.24 3.23
CA LYS A 45 16.66 -5.72 2.71
C LYS A 45 16.60 -4.25 2.29
N ASN A 46 15.46 -3.82 1.77
CA ASN A 46 15.25 -2.44 1.32
C ASN A 46 14.69 -1.52 2.42
N GLY A 47 14.55 -2.00 3.66
CA GLY A 47 14.04 -1.20 4.78
C GLY A 47 12.55 -0.83 4.69
N LEU A 48 11.81 -1.39 3.73
CA LEU A 48 10.38 -1.12 3.55
C LEU A 48 9.55 -1.73 4.68
N LEU A 49 9.91 -2.94 5.11
CA LEU A 49 9.22 -3.63 6.21
C LEU A 49 9.36 -2.85 7.51
N SER A 50 10.59 -2.46 7.88
CA SER A 50 10.84 -1.70 9.11
C SER A 50 10.15 -0.33 9.08
N ARG A 51 10.20 0.38 7.95
CA ARG A 51 9.55 1.68 7.76
C ARG A 51 8.03 1.58 7.86
N LEU A 52 7.41 0.54 7.30
CA LEU A 52 5.95 0.35 7.39
C LEU A 52 5.54 -0.02 8.81
N THR A 53 6.25 -0.95 9.46
CA THR A 53 5.96 -1.33 10.85
C THR A 53 6.04 -0.14 11.80
N ALA A 54 6.96 0.80 11.57
CA ALA A 54 7.06 2.03 12.35
C ALA A 54 5.84 2.97 12.17
N GLN A 55 5.19 2.94 11.01
CA GLN A 55 4.01 3.77 10.72
C GLN A 55 2.69 3.15 11.21
N LEU A 56 2.67 1.85 11.51
CA LEU A 56 1.49 1.10 11.95
C LEU A 56 1.41 0.94 13.47
N LYS A 57 2.24 1.66 14.21
CA LYS A 57 2.19 1.73 15.67
C LYS A 57 1.02 2.60 16.15
#